data_AF-A0A7R9YU13-F1
#
_entry.id   AF-A0A7R9YU13-F1
#
_cell.length_a   1.000
_cell.length_b   1.000
_cell.length_c   1.000
_cell.angle_alpha   90.00
_cell.angle_beta   90.00
_cell.angle_gamma   90.00
#
_symmetry.space_group_name_H-M   'P 1'
#
loop_
_entity.id
_entity.type
_entity.pdbx_description
1 polymer ?
#
loop_
_entity_poly.entity_id
_entity_poly.type
_entity_poly.pdbx_seq_one_letter_code
_entity_poly.pdbx_strand_id
1 'polypeptide(L)'
;MRIIHTPTLQPTTHRRPACRAGVYTLLASGALPPTHPEHPFTRRGGAVGEGAAFAKVPLTTAGLSLVSAHAAALGHEPPLTTKTATFAGCLDFVWASAAHWRVCRVLAMPYAMPRMRADAAAAAVAAAAAAATRPGVCSDSGHGSGSGVPGADDLVWMDPRADVEFPAIPDEHFPSDHLAVGAVLELVPPAWAAGPGA
;
A
#
# COMPACT_ATOMS: atom_id res chain seq x y z
N MET A 1 24.26 2.27 -4.20
CA MET A 1 22.99 2.04 -3.45
C MET A 1 22.49 3.39 -2.94
N ARG A 2 21.28 3.83 -3.31
CA ARG A 2 20.69 5.11 -2.86
C ARG A 2 19.51 4.83 -1.93
N ILE A 3 19.36 5.63 -0.88
CA ILE A 3 18.28 5.51 0.11
C ILE A 3 17.49 6.82 0.11
N ILE A 4 16.15 6.74 0.18
CA ILE A 4 15.24 7.89 0.02
C ILE A 4 14.47 8.15 1.33
N HIS A 5 14.19 9.42 1.64
CA HIS A 5 13.39 9.87 2.79
C HIS A 5 12.03 10.43 2.35
N THR A 6 11.05 10.35 3.25
CA THR A 6 9.60 10.60 3.07
C THR A 6 9.21 12.08 3.00
N PRO A 7 8.16 12.42 2.23
CA PRO A 7 7.06 13.26 2.74
C PRO A 7 5.66 12.69 2.44
N THR A 8 4.68 13.03 3.28
CA THR A 8 3.31 12.46 3.28
C THR A 8 2.37 13.09 2.23
N LEU A 9 1.46 12.31 1.63
CA LEU A 9 0.54 12.72 0.55
C LEU A 9 -0.87 12.09 0.64
N GLN A 10 -1.86 12.77 0.05
CA GLN A 10 -3.22 12.29 -0.27
C GLN A 10 -3.72 12.91 -1.62
N PRO A 11 -4.74 12.35 -2.31
CA PRO A 11 -4.85 12.48 -3.76
C PRO A 11 -6.17 13.06 -4.33
N THR A 12 -6.12 13.35 -5.65
CA THR A 12 -7.23 13.65 -6.59
C THR A 12 -6.70 13.50 -8.03
N THR A 13 -7.40 13.05 -9.08
CA THR A 13 -8.67 12.31 -9.27
C THR A 13 -8.71 11.78 -10.73
N HIS A 14 -9.71 10.96 -11.10
CA HIS A 14 -10.03 10.48 -12.46
C HIS A 14 -8.94 9.72 -13.25
N ARG A 15 -8.93 8.38 -13.11
CA ARG A 15 -9.11 7.38 -14.21
C ARG A 15 -9.21 5.96 -13.63
N ARG A 16 -9.30 4.93 -14.49
CA ARG A 16 -9.71 3.54 -14.17
C ARG A 16 -8.99 2.96 -12.93
N PRO A 17 -9.70 2.22 -12.05
CA PRO A 17 -9.09 1.63 -10.85
C PRO A 17 -8.02 0.60 -11.21
N ALA A 18 -6.87 0.71 -10.57
CA ALA A 18 -5.83 -0.31 -10.61
C ALA A 18 -6.33 -1.58 -9.91
N CYS A 19 -6.55 -2.66 -10.67
CA CYS A 19 -6.88 -3.97 -10.10
C CYS A 19 -5.68 -4.49 -9.28
N ARG A 20 -5.74 -4.31 -7.95
CA ARG A 20 -4.74 -4.86 -7.02
C ARG A 20 -4.96 -6.37 -6.86
N ALA A 21 -3.87 -7.13 -6.74
CA ALA A 21 -3.94 -8.56 -6.46
C ALA A 21 -4.63 -8.82 -5.11
N GLY A 22 -5.44 -9.87 -5.01
CA GLY A 22 -6.23 -10.19 -3.83
C GLY A 22 -5.37 -10.51 -2.60
N VAL A 23 -4.20 -11.13 -2.79
CA VAL A 23 -3.24 -11.34 -1.70
C VAL A 23 -2.66 -10.01 -1.18
N TYR A 24 -2.39 -9.04 -2.07
CA TYR A 24 -1.94 -7.72 -1.66
C TYR A 24 -3.05 -6.97 -0.90
N THR A 25 -4.29 -6.99 -1.41
CA THR A 25 -5.47 -6.42 -0.74
C THR A 25 -5.68 -7.02 0.65
N LEU A 26 -5.55 -8.35 0.78
CA LEU A 26 -5.65 -9.07 2.06
C LEU A 26 -4.59 -8.60 3.07
N LEU A 27 -3.31 -8.54 2.65
CA LEU A 27 -2.22 -8.14 3.54
C LEU A 27 -2.24 -6.64 3.90
N ALA A 28 -2.58 -5.77 2.95
CA ALA A 28 -2.58 -4.32 3.14
C ALA A 28 -3.79 -3.79 3.95
N SER A 29 -4.95 -4.44 3.83
CA SER A 29 -6.19 -4.02 4.53
C SER A 29 -6.59 -4.92 5.70
N GLY A 30 -5.95 -6.09 5.83
CA GLY A 30 -6.27 -7.12 6.81
C GLY A 30 -7.45 -8.02 6.42
N ALA A 31 -8.13 -7.77 5.30
CA ALA A 31 -9.27 -8.58 4.83
C ALA A 31 -9.35 -8.66 3.29
N LEU A 32 -9.96 -9.72 2.77
CA LEU A 32 -10.33 -9.83 1.36
C LEU A 32 -11.85 -10.04 1.26
N PRO A 33 -12.63 -9.05 0.76
CA PRO A 33 -14.07 -9.21 0.68
C PRO A 33 -14.46 -10.29 -0.35
N PRO A 34 -15.55 -11.05 -0.12
CA PRO A 34 -16.04 -12.04 -1.08
C PRO A 34 -16.41 -11.50 -2.46
N THR A 35 -16.53 -10.18 -2.63
CA THR A 35 -16.75 -9.50 -3.91
C THR A 35 -15.48 -9.28 -4.73
N HIS A 36 -14.28 -9.49 -4.16
CA HIS A 36 -13.02 -9.29 -4.88
C HIS A 36 -12.88 -10.32 -6.03
N PRO A 37 -12.42 -9.94 -7.24
CA PRO A 37 -12.30 -10.86 -8.38
C PRO A 37 -11.46 -12.12 -8.09
N GLU A 38 -10.38 -11.93 -7.33
CA GLU A 38 -9.47 -13.02 -6.93
C GLU A 38 -9.90 -13.79 -5.66
N HIS A 39 -11.01 -13.41 -5.01
CA HIS A 39 -11.50 -14.16 -3.85
C HIS A 39 -11.93 -15.58 -4.29
N PRO A 40 -11.61 -16.66 -3.51
CA PRO A 40 -11.94 -18.04 -3.90
C PRO A 40 -13.42 -18.28 -4.22
N PHE A 41 -14.34 -17.59 -3.53
CA PHE A 41 -15.77 -17.56 -3.87
C PHE A 41 -16.02 -17.08 -5.31
N THR A 42 -15.60 -15.86 -5.65
CA THR A 42 -15.75 -15.27 -6.99
C THR A 42 -15.09 -16.13 -8.06
N ARG A 43 -13.84 -16.55 -7.81
CA ARG A 43 -13.02 -17.29 -8.79
C ARG A 43 -13.55 -18.70 -9.09
N ARG A 44 -14.38 -19.27 -8.20
CA ARG A 44 -15.06 -20.57 -8.40
C ARG A 44 -16.50 -20.44 -8.93
N GLY A 45 -16.92 -19.25 -9.39
CA GLY A 45 -18.27 -19.04 -9.94
C GLY A 45 -19.34 -18.68 -8.90
N GLY A 46 -18.94 -18.25 -7.69
CA GLY A 46 -19.86 -17.74 -6.68
C GLY A 46 -20.69 -18.83 -5.99
N ALA A 47 -22.01 -18.64 -5.97
CA ALA A 47 -22.95 -19.38 -5.11
C ALA A 47 -23.28 -20.82 -5.57
N VAL A 48 -22.54 -21.37 -6.54
CA VAL A 48 -22.80 -22.70 -7.10
C VAL A 48 -21.82 -23.73 -6.52
N GLY A 49 -22.33 -24.85 -6.01
CA GLY A 49 -21.52 -25.95 -5.47
C GLY A 49 -20.66 -25.55 -4.26
N GLU A 50 -19.47 -26.17 -4.16
CA GLU A 50 -18.51 -25.91 -3.07
C GLU A 50 -18.06 -24.44 -2.96
N GLY A 51 -18.19 -23.66 -4.05
CA GLY A 51 -17.90 -22.22 -4.06
C GLY A 51 -18.64 -21.48 -2.93
N ALA A 52 -19.92 -21.80 -2.71
CA ALA A 52 -20.76 -21.16 -1.71
C ALA A 52 -20.28 -21.30 -0.26
N ALA A 53 -19.45 -22.32 0.05
CA ALA A 53 -18.85 -22.46 1.37
C ALA A 53 -17.81 -21.36 1.65
N PHE A 54 -17.03 -20.97 0.64
CA PHE A 54 -15.98 -19.95 0.77
C PHE A 54 -16.51 -18.53 1.02
N ALA A 55 -17.75 -18.22 0.67
CA ALA A 55 -18.38 -16.94 1.05
C ALA A 55 -18.58 -16.78 2.57
N LYS A 56 -18.64 -17.90 3.30
CA LYS A 56 -18.93 -17.94 4.74
C LYS A 56 -17.67 -17.94 5.62
N VAL A 57 -16.49 -18.08 5.01
CA VAL A 57 -15.19 -18.10 5.70
C VAL A 57 -14.54 -16.73 5.54
N PRO A 58 -14.39 -15.92 6.61
CA PRO A 58 -13.73 -14.62 6.52
C PRO A 58 -12.26 -14.79 6.15
N LEU A 59 -11.86 -14.34 4.96
CA LEU A 59 -10.44 -14.22 4.60
C LEU A 59 -9.89 -12.94 5.22
N THR A 60 -9.19 -13.10 6.35
CA THR A 60 -8.57 -12.02 7.10
C THR A 60 -7.17 -12.41 7.56
N THR A 61 -6.36 -11.42 7.93
CA THR A 61 -5.03 -11.64 8.54
C THR A 61 -5.07 -11.78 10.07
N ALA A 62 -6.27 -11.91 10.65
CA ALA A 62 -6.54 -12.20 12.07
C ALA A 62 -5.57 -11.54 13.08
N GLY A 63 -5.64 -10.21 13.20
CA GLY A 63 -4.85 -9.44 14.16
C GLY A 63 -3.48 -8.96 13.66
N LEU A 64 -3.02 -9.41 12.49
CA LEU A 64 -1.84 -8.82 11.85
C LEU A 64 -2.21 -7.49 11.18
N SER A 65 -1.73 -6.39 11.75
CA SER A 65 -1.66 -5.09 11.08
C SER A 65 -0.30 -4.97 10.37
N LEU A 66 -0.32 -5.00 9.03
CA LEU A 66 0.87 -4.99 8.18
C LEU A 66 0.87 -3.77 7.26
N VAL A 67 2.06 -3.24 7.00
CA VAL A 67 2.32 -2.22 5.96
C VAL A 67 3.46 -2.69 5.07
N SER A 68 3.34 -2.45 3.76
CA SER A 68 4.48 -2.58 2.86
C SER A 68 5.44 -1.40 3.08
N ALA A 69 6.74 -1.68 3.16
CA ALA A 69 7.74 -0.67 3.44
C ALA A 69 7.83 0.42 2.36
N HIS A 70 7.70 0.06 1.07
CA HIS A 70 7.75 1.03 -0.02
C HIS A 70 6.50 1.93 -0.02
N ALA A 71 5.30 1.35 0.06
CA ALA A 71 4.08 2.12 0.23
C ALA A 71 4.11 3.04 1.46
N ALA A 72 4.63 2.58 2.60
CA ALA A 72 4.75 3.40 3.81
C ALA A 72 5.78 4.54 3.69
N ALA A 73 6.90 4.33 2.96
CA ALA A 73 7.97 5.31 2.83
C ALA A 73 7.83 6.28 1.64
N LEU A 74 7.06 5.92 0.61
CA LEU A 74 6.92 6.68 -0.63
C LEU A 74 5.46 7.03 -0.97
N GLY A 75 4.48 6.50 -0.24
CA GLY A 75 3.05 6.66 -0.52
C GLY A 75 2.51 5.75 -1.63
N HIS A 76 3.38 5.00 -2.31
CA HIS A 76 3.05 4.09 -3.40
C HIS A 76 4.05 2.93 -3.46
N GLU A 77 3.69 1.83 -4.12
CA GLU A 77 4.61 0.75 -4.44
C GLU A 77 5.52 1.13 -5.64
N PRO A 78 6.70 0.52 -5.79
CA PRO A 78 7.47 0.66 -7.03
C PRO A 78 6.67 0.07 -8.21
N PRO A 79 6.68 0.67 -9.41
CA PRO A 79 6.01 0.12 -10.59
C PRO A 79 6.47 -1.31 -10.92
N LEU A 80 7.76 -1.60 -10.74
CA LEU A 80 8.32 -2.92 -10.93
C LEU A 80 9.38 -3.29 -9.88
N THR A 81 9.36 -4.57 -9.51
CA THR A 81 10.49 -5.26 -8.86
C THR A 81 10.97 -6.43 -9.72
N THR A 82 10.16 -6.92 -10.67
CA THR A 82 10.55 -7.90 -11.70
C THR A 82 10.40 -7.28 -13.08
N LYS A 83 11.36 -7.48 -13.99
CA LYS A 83 11.30 -7.00 -15.40
C LYS A 83 12.00 -7.97 -16.35
N THR A 84 11.25 -8.82 -17.03
CA THR A 84 11.75 -9.70 -18.11
C THR A 84 11.42 -9.11 -19.48
N ALA A 85 11.80 -9.80 -20.56
CA ALA A 85 11.44 -9.39 -21.92
C ALA A 85 9.91 -9.35 -22.17
N THR A 86 9.13 -10.13 -21.43
CA THR A 86 7.67 -10.30 -21.63
C THR A 86 6.81 -9.83 -20.46
N PHE A 87 7.39 -9.65 -19.26
CA PHE A 87 6.67 -9.31 -18.04
C PHE A 87 7.33 -8.15 -17.29
N ALA A 88 6.54 -7.33 -16.62
CA ALA A 88 7.00 -6.30 -15.70
C ALA A 88 5.96 -6.10 -14.58
N GLY A 89 6.40 -5.98 -13.34
CA GLY A 89 5.49 -5.70 -12.23
C GLY A 89 6.13 -5.74 -10.85
N CYS A 90 5.40 -5.25 -9.85
CA CYS A 90 5.78 -5.31 -8.44
C CYS A 90 5.29 -6.63 -7.83
N LEU A 91 6.21 -7.55 -7.59
CA LEU A 91 5.95 -8.86 -6.99
C LEU A 91 6.58 -9.02 -5.60
N ASP A 92 7.66 -8.27 -5.34
CA ASP A 92 8.48 -8.39 -4.14
C ASP A 92 8.13 -7.28 -3.14
N PHE A 93 7.84 -7.66 -1.90
CA PHE A 93 7.40 -6.73 -0.84
C PHE A 93 8.12 -7.02 0.47
N VAL A 94 8.46 -5.96 1.20
CA VAL A 94 8.90 -6.05 2.60
C VAL A 94 7.75 -5.60 3.49
N TRP A 95 7.04 -6.56 4.09
CA TRP A 95 5.95 -6.30 5.03
C TRP A 95 6.49 -6.11 6.45
N ALA A 96 6.08 -5.02 7.09
CA ALA A 96 6.40 -4.71 8.48
C ALA A 96 5.12 -4.67 9.33
N SER A 97 5.18 -5.12 10.58
CA SER A 97 4.06 -4.97 11.51
C SER A 97 3.93 -3.51 11.95
N ALA A 98 2.83 -2.85 11.57
CA ALA A 98 2.62 -1.43 11.79
C ALA A 98 2.59 -1.03 13.28
N ALA A 99 2.25 -1.97 14.17
CA ALA A 99 2.23 -1.77 15.61
C ALA A 99 3.61 -1.86 16.28
N HIS A 100 4.62 -2.43 15.59
CA HIS A 100 5.93 -2.74 16.18
C HIS A 100 7.11 -2.13 15.42
N TRP A 101 6.94 -1.70 14.18
CA TRP A 101 8.02 -1.23 13.33
C TRP A 101 7.67 0.08 12.62
N ARG A 102 8.54 1.08 12.79
CA ARG A 102 8.54 2.30 11.99
C ARG A 102 9.42 2.07 10.76
N VAL A 103 8.86 2.27 9.57
CA VAL A 103 9.63 2.30 8.33
C VAL A 103 10.32 3.66 8.22
N CYS A 104 11.64 3.70 8.37
CA CYS A 104 12.38 4.96 8.37
C CYS A 104 12.72 5.45 6.95
N ARG A 105 13.04 4.51 6.06
CA ARG A 105 13.49 4.76 4.68
C ARG A 105 13.62 3.45 3.91
N VAL A 106 13.55 3.53 2.59
CA VAL A 106 13.66 2.37 1.67
C VAL A 106 14.80 2.49 0.67
N LEU A 107 15.23 1.34 0.16
CA LEU A 107 16.11 1.22 -0.99
C LEU A 107 15.45 1.83 -2.22
N ALA A 108 16.13 2.79 -2.84
CA ALA A 108 15.73 3.35 -4.13
C ALA A 108 15.79 2.28 -5.22
N MET A 109 14.77 2.25 -6.07
CA MET A 109 14.82 1.50 -7.31
C MET A 109 15.88 2.10 -8.28
N PRO A 110 16.50 1.29 -9.14
CA PRO A 110 17.56 1.71 -10.06
C PRO A 110 17.07 2.50 -11.29
N TYR A 111 15.77 2.77 -11.39
CA TYR A 111 15.14 3.52 -12.49
C TYR A 111 14.53 4.84 -11.98
N ALA A 112 14.28 5.77 -12.91
CA ALA A 112 13.62 7.03 -12.59
C ALA A 112 12.15 6.79 -12.23
N MET A 113 11.78 7.07 -10.99
CA MET A 113 10.37 7.21 -10.61
C MET A 113 9.83 8.52 -11.20
N PRO A 114 8.82 8.50 -12.10
CA PRO A 114 8.12 9.73 -12.45
C PRO A 114 7.47 10.29 -11.19
N ARG A 115 7.87 11.51 -10.80
CA ARG A 115 7.31 12.19 -9.64
C ARG A 115 5.83 12.46 -9.87
N MET A 116 4.95 11.64 -9.30
CA MET A 116 3.56 12.04 -9.07
C MET A 116 3.61 13.34 -8.25
N ARG A 117 2.96 14.39 -8.77
CA ARG A 117 3.38 15.80 -8.61
C ARG A 117 3.68 16.23 -7.16
N ALA A 118 4.85 16.83 -6.96
CA ALA A 118 5.33 17.25 -5.64
C ALA A 118 4.57 18.44 -5.02
N ASP A 119 3.80 19.19 -5.82
CA ASP A 119 3.19 20.45 -5.38
C ASP A 119 2.00 20.27 -4.41
N ALA A 120 1.37 19.09 -4.40
CA ALA A 120 0.24 18.78 -3.50
C ALA A 120 0.65 18.53 -2.04
N ALA A 121 1.91 18.12 -1.80
CA ALA A 121 2.38 17.71 -0.48
C ALA A 121 2.43 18.88 0.54
N ALA A 122 2.75 20.09 0.07
CA ALA A 122 2.91 21.27 0.93
C ALA A 122 1.59 21.72 1.58
N ALA A 123 0.45 21.53 0.90
CA ALA A 123 -0.87 21.92 1.42
C ALA A 123 -1.44 20.91 2.43
N ALA A 124 -1.20 19.61 2.22
CA ALA A 124 -1.77 18.55 3.07
C ALA A 124 -1.18 18.52 4.49
N VAL A 125 0.12 18.80 4.64
CA VAL A 125 0.79 18.84 5.96
C VAL A 125 0.21 19.96 6.85
N ALA A 126 -0.15 21.10 6.27
CA ALA A 126 -0.82 22.18 6.99
C ALA A 126 -2.22 21.79 7.50
N ALA A 127 -2.96 20.97 6.73
CA ALA A 127 -4.30 20.51 7.12
C ALA A 127 -4.27 19.47 8.25
N ALA A 128 -3.33 18.52 8.23
CA ALA A 128 -3.18 17.54 9.30
C ALA A 128 -2.78 18.18 10.65
N ALA A 129 -1.90 19.20 10.61
CA ALA A 129 -1.55 19.98 11.80
C ALA A 129 -2.75 20.80 12.34
N ALA A 130 -3.59 21.36 11.47
CA ALA A 130 -4.79 22.08 11.88
C ALA A 130 -5.84 21.17 12.53
N ALA A 131 -5.97 19.92 12.08
CA ALA A 131 -6.89 18.93 12.66
C ALA A 131 -6.50 18.54 14.10
N ALA A 132 -5.20 18.49 14.42
CA ALA A 132 -4.71 18.19 15.76
C ALA A 132 -4.87 19.35 16.78
N THR A 133 -5.28 20.55 16.34
CA THR A 133 -5.23 21.78 17.16
C THR A 133 -6.61 22.28 17.62
N ARG A 134 -7.70 21.51 17.42
CA ARG A 134 -9.06 21.95 17.83
C ARG A 134 -9.48 21.32 19.17
N PRO A 135 -9.66 22.10 20.25
CA PRO A 135 -10.26 21.59 21.49
C PRO A 135 -11.74 21.26 21.25
N GLY A 136 -12.21 20.20 21.91
CA GLY A 136 -13.49 19.57 21.59
C GLY A 136 -14.73 20.36 21.99
N VAL A 137 -15.83 20.10 21.27
CA VAL A 137 -17.20 20.31 21.73
C VAL A 137 -17.98 19.04 21.44
N CYS A 138 -18.58 18.45 22.48
CA CYS A 138 -19.53 17.37 22.36
C CYS A 138 -20.92 17.91 21.97
N SER A 139 -21.58 17.29 21.00
CA SER A 139 -23.04 17.38 20.78
C SER A 139 -23.50 16.18 19.95
N ASP A 140 -24.67 15.65 20.32
CA ASP A 140 -25.27 14.42 19.81
C ASP A 140 -26.36 14.72 18.75
N SER A 141 -26.91 13.67 18.12
CA SER A 141 -28.07 13.63 17.22
C SER A 141 -27.86 14.04 15.75
N GLY A 142 -27.92 13.05 14.84
CA GLY A 142 -28.07 13.29 13.41
C GLY A 142 -28.10 12.01 12.57
N HIS A 143 -29.21 11.74 11.88
CA HIS A 143 -29.30 10.61 10.93
C HIS A 143 -28.60 10.93 9.60
N GLY A 144 -27.87 9.94 9.06
CA GLY A 144 -27.69 9.78 7.61
C GLY A 144 -26.30 10.05 7.02
N SER A 145 -26.02 9.29 5.96
CA SER A 145 -25.00 9.54 4.93
C SER A 145 -23.52 9.35 5.27
N GLY A 146 -23.03 8.15 4.97
CA GLY A 146 -21.80 7.99 4.19
C GLY A 146 -20.47 8.37 4.85
N SER A 147 -19.97 7.48 5.72
CA SER A 147 -18.55 7.45 6.10
C SER A 147 -17.68 7.02 4.91
N GLY A 148 -17.47 7.93 3.94
CA GLY A 148 -16.57 7.72 2.82
C GLY A 148 -15.11 7.74 3.28
N VAL A 149 -14.59 6.57 3.66
CA VAL A 149 -13.14 6.36 3.76
C VAL A 149 -12.55 6.64 2.37
N PRO A 150 -11.50 7.48 2.23
CA PRO A 150 -10.87 7.70 0.94
C PRO A 150 -10.38 6.37 0.35
N GLY A 151 -10.98 5.97 -0.78
CA GLY A 151 -10.70 4.70 -1.44
C GLY A 151 -9.28 4.63 -1.96
N ALA A 152 -8.75 3.42 -2.11
CA ALA A 152 -7.38 3.17 -2.58
C ALA A 152 -7.20 3.36 -4.10
N ASP A 153 -8.06 4.19 -4.71
CA ASP A 153 -8.48 4.15 -6.12
C ASP A 153 -7.94 5.29 -6.99
N ASP A 154 -7.22 6.26 -6.41
CA ASP A 154 -6.71 7.46 -7.12
C ASP A 154 -5.34 7.29 -7.81
N LEU A 155 -4.80 6.06 -7.87
CA LEU A 155 -3.53 5.81 -8.56
C LEU A 155 -3.78 5.56 -10.05
N VAL A 156 -3.28 6.47 -10.90
CA VAL A 156 -3.20 6.25 -12.35
C VAL A 156 -2.41 4.97 -12.59
N TRP A 157 -3.05 3.97 -13.20
CA TRP A 157 -2.36 2.75 -13.60
C TRP A 157 -1.27 3.07 -14.63
N MET A 158 -0.02 2.89 -14.22
CA MET A 158 1.13 2.81 -15.12
C MET A 158 1.29 1.37 -15.60
N ASP A 159 1.57 1.16 -16.88
CA ASP A 159 2.08 -0.13 -17.38
C ASP A 159 3.58 -0.23 -17.06
N PRO A 160 4.03 -1.09 -16.13
CA PRO A 160 5.45 -1.17 -15.76
C PRO A 160 6.34 -1.69 -16.90
N ARG A 161 5.74 -2.27 -17.95
CA ARG A 161 6.47 -2.72 -19.13
C ARG A 161 6.77 -1.56 -20.07
N ALA A 162 5.78 -0.69 -20.31
CA ALA A 162 5.84 0.40 -21.28
C ALA A 162 6.28 1.76 -20.69
N ASP A 163 5.82 2.10 -19.48
CA ASP A 163 5.97 3.44 -18.89
C ASP A 163 7.25 3.60 -18.03
N VAL A 164 7.98 2.51 -17.80
CA VAL A 164 9.21 2.49 -16.97
C VAL A 164 10.42 2.20 -17.85
N GLU A 165 11.25 3.23 -18.02
CA GLU A 165 12.55 3.15 -18.70
C GLU A 165 13.54 2.34 -17.84
N PHE A 166 13.49 1.02 -18.00
CA PHE A 166 14.39 0.05 -17.39
C PHE A 166 14.48 -1.19 -18.29
N PRO A 167 15.70 -1.71 -18.58
CA PRO A 167 15.89 -2.86 -19.47
C PRO A 167 15.26 -4.14 -18.91
N ALA A 168 15.12 -5.14 -19.78
CA ALA A 168 14.82 -6.50 -19.34
C ALA A 168 16.04 -7.12 -18.68
N ILE A 169 15.82 -7.79 -17.55
CA ILE A 169 16.83 -8.44 -16.71
C ILE A 169 16.46 -9.94 -16.54
N PRO A 170 17.41 -10.85 -16.24
CA PRO A 170 18.83 -10.60 -15.99
C PRO A 170 19.61 -10.13 -17.23
N ASP A 171 20.67 -9.38 -16.99
CA ASP A 171 21.67 -8.94 -17.98
C ASP A 171 23.09 -8.93 -17.35
N GLU A 172 24.06 -8.33 -18.03
CA GLU A 172 25.45 -8.20 -17.56
C GLU A 172 25.65 -7.30 -16.31
N HIS A 173 24.65 -6.47 -15.96
CA HIS A 173 24.64 -5.59 -14.79
C HIS A 173 23.74 -6.13 -13.66
N PHE A 174 22.69 -6.87 -14.01
CA PHE A 174 21.68 -7.41 -13.10
C PHE A 174 21.64 -8.94 -13.17
N PRO A 175 22.19 -9.68 -12.19
CA PRO A 175 22.30 -11.14 -12.24
C PRO A 175 20.99 -11.91 -11.95
N SER A 176 19.86 -11.21 -11.88
CA SER A 176 18.52 -11.77 -11.66
C SER A 176 17.49 -10.93 -12.42
N ASP A 177 16.34 -11.52 -12.75
CA ASP A 177 15.13 -10.85 -13.23
C ASP A 177 14.39 -10.03 -12.16
N HIS A 178 14.78 -10.19 -10.89
CA HIS A 178 14.28 -9.43 -9.74
C HIS A 178 15.28 -8.36 -9.26
N LEU A 179 14.72 -7.23 -8.83
CA LEU A 179 15.41 -6.12 -8.20
C LEU A 179 15.34 -6.24 -6.68
N ALA A 180 16.45 -5.98 -6.00
CA ALA A 180 16.51 -6.00 -4.55
C ALA A 180 15.55 -4.96 -3.93
N VAL A 181 14.64 -5.44 -3.08
CA VAL A 181 13.78 -4.62 -2.22
C VAL A 181 14.38 -4.60 -0.81
N GLY A 182 14.36 -3.44 -0.14
CA GLY A 182 14.93 -3.30 1.19
C GLY A 182 14.45 -2.06 1.92
N ALA A 183 14.45 -2.14 3.25
CA ALA A 183 14.01 -1.08 4.14
C ALA A 183 14.93 -0.97 5.36
N VAL A 184 15.03 0.23 5.94
CA VAL A 184 15.55 0.41 7.29
C VAL A 184 14.35 0.56 8.22
N LEU A 185 14.24 -0.37 9.16
CA LEU A 185 13.17 -0.45 10.14
C LEU A 185 13.70 -0.10 11.53
N GLU A 186 12.87 0.57 12.31
CA GLU A 186 13.14 0.90 13.71
C GLU A 186 12.07 0.25 14.59
N LEU A 187 12.49 -0.46 15.63
CA LEU A 187 11.59 -1.12 16.57
C LEU A 187 10.91 -0.07 17.43
N VAL A 188 9.58 0.00 17.35
CA VAL A 188 8.75 0.84 18.21
C VAL A 188 8.50 0.07 19.51
N PRO A 189 8.86 0.63 20.69
CA PRO A 189 8.51 0.01 21.96
C PRO A 189 6.99 -0.15 22.07
N PRO A 190 6.48 -1.27 22.60
CA PRO A 190 5.04 -1.46 22.76
C PRO A 190 4.50 -0.41 23.75
N ALA A 191 3.24 0.00 23.59
CA ALA A 191 2.66 1.10 24.37
C ALA A 191 2.72 0.90 25.90
N TRP A 192 2.78 -0.35 26.39
CA TRP A 192 2.95 -0.65 27.82
C TRP A 192 4.37 -0.42 28.35
N ALA A 193 5.38 -0.32 27.48
CA ALA A 193 6.77 -0.03 27.84
C ALA A 193 7.04 1.48 27.96
N ALA A 194 6.14 2.33 27.44
CA ALA A 194 6.07 3.72 27.87
C ALA A 194 5.46 3.74 29.29
N GLY A 195 6.29 4.09 30.28
CA GLY A 195 5.82 4.18 31.67
C GLY A 195 4.72 5.24 31.87
N PRO A 196 4.05 5.26 33.03
CA PRO A 196 2.88 6.11 33.30
C PRO A 196 3.24 7.61 33.51
N GLY A 197 3.89 8.23 32.52
CA GLY A 197 4.35 9.62 32.56
C GLY A 197 5.16 10.09 31.35
N ALA A 198 4.93 9.47 30.17
CA ALA A 198 5.48 9.90 28.88
C ALA A 198 4.43 10.71 28.09
#